data_AF-K0NDN3-F1
#
_entry.id   AF-K0NDN3-F1
#
_cell.length_a   1.000
_cell.length_b   1.000
_cell.length_c   1.000
_cell.angle_alpha   90.00
_cell.angle_beta   90.00
_cell.angle_gamma   90.00
#
_symmetry.space_group_name_H-M   'P 1'
#
loop_
_entity.id
_entity.type
_entity.pdbx_description
1 polymer ?
#
loop_
_entity_poly.entity_id
_entity_poly.type
_entity_poly.pdbx_seq_one_letter_code
_entity_poly.pdbx_strand_id
1 'polypeptide(L)'
;MKFNPFENRLSRDIRNTLGHCFVKAIQAKDPSFFHTASSQYQYGETQVHIKAYVNNRADFLKKTFDQMAAFNLQPDDDFFVIARILWNFELFFEFHEWLEIKWTTAQGKNKKALQAMVLAAIAYEQLTYGRKAPAKKVALKAIGLFNQHRDIIAKPFDADLFISKLSLLDPVAPKFKMPGKKSRAFK
;
A
#
# COMPACT_ATOMS: atom_id res chain seq x y z
N MET A 1 -9.69 21.29 -9.97
CA MET A 1 -9.41 19.92 -10.48
C MET A 1 -8.86 19.09 -9.33
N LYS A 2 -9.32 17.85 -9.14
CA LYS A 2 -8.84 16.92 -8.10
C LYS A 2 -7.68 16.08 -8.67
N PHE A 3 -6.69 15.72 -7.85
CA PHE A 3 -5.64 14.79 -8.27
C PHE A 3 -6.26 13.42 -8.60
N ASN A 4 -6.02 12.89 -9.81
CA ASN A 4 -6.53 11.59 -10.23
C ASN A 4 -5.54 10.88 -11.19
N PRO A 5 -4.82 9.83 -10.75
CA PRO A 5 -3.82 9.14 -11.55
C PRO A 5 -4.44 8.24 -12.64
N PHE A 6 -5.77 8.12 -12.72
CA PHE A 6 -6.45 7.34 -13.77
C PHE A 6 -6.99 8.20 -14.93
N GLU A 7 -7.05 9.50 -14.75
CA GLU A 7 -7.58 10.45 -15.75
C GLU A 7 -6.50 11.34 -16.35
N ASN A 8 -5.38 11.49 -15.64
CA ASN A 8 -4.30 12.39 -16.03
C ASN A 8 -2.94 11.67 -16.00
N ARG A 9 -2.17 11.77 -17.09
CA ARG A 9 -0.82 11.20 -17.21
C ARG A 9 0.15 11.79 -16.19
N LEU A 10 0.18 13.12 -16.03
CA LEU A 10 1.01 13.79 -15.04
C LEU A 10 0.69 13.29 -13.61
N SER A 11 -0.59 13.20 -13.23
CA SER A 11 -0.96 12.67 -11.91
C SER A 11 -0.53 11.21 -11.71
N ARG A 12 -0.60 10.39 -12.77
CA ARG A 12 -0.11 9.01 -12.73
C ARG A 12 1.40 8.94 -12.54
N ASP A 13 2.14 9.74 -13.29
CA ASP A 13 3.60 9.76 -13.23
C ASP A 13 4.05 10.24 -11.84
N ILE A 14 3.44 11.30 -11.30
CA ILE A 14 3.67 11.78 -9.93
C ILE A 14 3.40 10.68 -8.90
N ARG A 15 2.23 10.02 -8.99
CA ARG A 15 1.87 8.95 -8.04
C ARG A 15 2.86 7.79 -8.10
N ASN A 16 3.22 7.34 -9.30
CA ASN A 16 4.17 6.25 -9.49
C ASN A 16 5.56 6.60 -8.94
N THR A 17 6.10 7.76 -9.32
CA THR A 17 7.42 8.21 -8.85
C THR A 17 7.46 8.33 -7.33
N LEU A 18 6.45 8.97 -6.74
CA LEU A 18 6.42 9.18 -5.29
C LEU A 18 6.22 7.87 -4.53
N GLY A 19 5.33 6.98 -4.99
CA GLY A 19 5.14 5.69 -4.33
C GLY A 19 6.37 4.80 -4.39
N HIS A 20 7.08 4.77 -5.53
CA HIS A 20 8.32 4.00 -5.65
C HIS A 20 9.39 4.52 -4.69
N CYS A 21 9.54 5.85 -4.62
CA CYS A 21 10.45 6.46 -3.66
C CYS A 21 10.00 6.27 -2.21
N PHE A 22 8.70 6.18 -1.93
CA PHE A 22 8.15 5.87 -0.61
C PHE A 22 8.56 4.45 -0.19
N VAL A 23 8.37 3.46 -1.07
CA VAL A 23 8.77 2.08 -0.82
C VAL A 23 10.28 1.97 -0.62
N LYS A 24 11.08 2.63 -1.47
CA LYS A 24 12.54 2.70 -1.29
C LYS A 24 12.94 3.33 0.04
N ALA A 25 12.27 4.41 0.44
CA ALA A 25 12.53 5.06 1.72
C ALA A 25 12.31 4.09 2.90
N ILE A 26 11.25 3.28 2.86
CA ILE A 26 11.01 2.24 3.86
C ILE A 26 12.13 1.19 3.84
N GLN A 27 12.48 0.65 2.67
CA GLN A 27 13.51 -0.38 2.55
C GLN A 27 14.85 0.09 3.10
N ALA A 28 15.26 1.31 2.75
CA ALA A 28 16.51 1.91 3.19
C ALA A 28 16.43 2.51 4.62
N LYS A 29 15.23 2.59 5.20
CA LYS A 29 14.92 3.36 6.41
C LYS A 29 15.43 4.81 6.33
N ASP A 30 15.34 5.38 5.14
CA ASP A 30 15.82 6.72 4.84
C ASP A 30 14.72 7.53 4.11
N PRO A 31 14.10 8.54 4.75
CA PRO A 31 13.06 9.34 4.13
C PRO A 31 13.58 10.24 2.99
N SER A 32 14.90 10.39 2.81
CA SER A 32 15.50 11.26 1.80
C SER A 32 15.11 10.86 0.37
N PHE A 33 14.90 9.58 0.09
CA PHE A 33 14.47 9.07 -1.23
C PHE A 33 13.14 9.71 -1.67
N PHE A 34 12.20 9.83 -0.74
CA PHE A 34 10.91 10.48 -1.00
C PHE A 34 11.06 12.00 -1.05
N HIS A 35 11.78 12.59 -0.08
CA HIS A 35 11.94 14.05 -0.02
C HIS A 35 12.58 14.61 -1.30
N THR A 36 13.64 13.97 -1.78
CA THR A 36 14.31 14.33 -3.04
C THR A 36 13.34 14.31 -4.21
N ALA A 37 12.58 13.22 -4.40
CA ALA A 37 11.63 13.08 -5.49
C ALA A 37 10.46 14.07 -5.39
N SER A 38 10.04 14.42 -4.17
CA SER A 38 8.93 15.34 -3.91
C SER A 38 9.29 16.81 -4.04
N SER A 39 10.57 17.17 -3.91
CA SER A 39 11.05 18.56 -3.83
C SER A 39 10.64 19.40 -5.04
N GLN A 40 10.67 18.83 -6.24
CA GLN A 40 10.29 19.49 -7.49
C GLN A 40 8.81 19.94 -7.52
N TYR A 41 7.95 19.35 -6.70
CA TYR A 41 6.52 19.70 -6.62
C TYR A 41 6.20 20.71 -5.52
N GLN A 42 7.18 21.04 -4.66
CA GLN A 42 7.00 21.99 -3.55
C GLN A 42 7.19 23.44 -4.00
N TYR A 43 8.02 23.68 -5.01
CA TYR A 43 8.38 25.01 -5.48
C TYR A 43 7.67 25.38 -6.81
N GLY A 44 7.57 26.69 -7.09
CA GLY A 44 7.00 27.21 -8.33
C GLY A 44 5.47 27.11 -8.47
N GLU A 45 5.00 27.30 -9.71
CA GLU A 45 3.59 27.32 -10.15
C GLU A 45 2.92 25.92 -10.16
N THR A 46 3.39 24.99 -9.32
CA THR A 46 2.76 23.66 -9.21
C THR A 46 1.32 23.79 -8.73
N GLN A 47 0.41 23.10 -9.42
CA GLN A 47 -1.03 23.19 -9.17
C GLN A 47 -1.37 22.74 -7.74
N VAL A 48 -2.31 23.44 -7.09
CA VAL A 48 -2.68 23.25 -5.68
C VAL A 48 -3.03 21.79 -5.35
N HIS A 49 -3.76 21.11 -6.23
CA HIS A 49 -4.17 19.73 -6.00
C HIS A 49 -3.01 18.73 -6.08
N ILE A 50 -1.94 19.04 -6.83
CA ILE A 50 -0.71 18.26 -6.83
C ILE A 50 0.02 18.46 -5.50
N LYS A 51 0.22 19.71 -5.07
CA LYS A 51 0.84 20.02 -3.77
C LYS A 51 0.14 19.32 -2.61
N ALA A 52 -1.20 19.35 -2.61
CA ALA A 52 -2.01 18.66 -1.60
C ALA A 52 -1.78 17.14 -1.58
N TYR A 53 -1.70 16.50 -2.76
CA TYR A 53 -1.37 15.08 -2.87
C TYR A 53 0.03 14.79 -2.32
N VAL A 54 1.04 15.54 -2.75
CA VAL A 54 2.44 15.34 -2.31
C VAL A 54 2.59 15.51 -0.80
N ASN A 55 1.97 16.55 -0.22
CA ASN A 55 2.02 16.79 1.23
C ASN A 55 1.32 15.67 2.00
N ASN A 56 0.16 15.22 1.54
CA ASN A 56 -0.52 14.08 2.15
C ASN A 56 0.38 12.83 2.15
N ARG A 57 1.08 12.55 1.04
CA ARG A 57 2.05 11.44 0.96
C ARG A 57 3.22 11.60 1.94
N ALA A 58 3.79 12.80 2.04
CA ALA A 58 4.85 13.09 3.01
C ALA A 58 4.40 12.84 4.46
N ASP A 59 3.18 13.27 4.82
CA ASP A 59 2.62 13.05 6.16
C ASP A 59 2.45 11.56 6.47
N PHE A 60 2.00 10.76 5.50
CA PHE A 60 1.86 9.32 5.68
C PHE A 60 3.19 8.58 5.70
N LEU A 61 4.22 9.09 5.00
CA LEU A 61 5.57 8.58 5.13
C LEU A 61 6.05 8.75 6.57
N LYS A 62 5.93 9.97 7.12
CA LYS A 62 6.28 10.25 8.50
C LYS A 62 5.54 9.31 9.47
N LYS A 63 4.22 9.17 9.32
CA LYS A 63 3.41 8.26 10.16
C LYS A 63 3.86 6.80 10.04
N THR A 64 4.28 6.37 8.86
CA THR A 64 4.79 5.00 8.63
C THR A 64 6.11 4.79 9.37
N PHE A 65 7.05 5.74 9.27
CA PHE A 65 8.29 5.71 10.05
C PHE A 65 8.05 5.75 11.56
N ASP A 66 7.13 6.59 12.02
CA ASP A 66 6.75 6.67 13.44
C ASP A 66 6.23 5.31 13.94
N GLN A 67 5.40 4.61 13.15
CA GLN A 67 4.93 3.26 13.47
C GLN A 67 6.07 2.23 13.45
N MET A 68 6.92 2.26 12.43
CA MET A 68 8.08 1.36 12.35
C MET A 68 9.01 1.53 13.56
N ALA A 69 9.28 2.77 13.98
CA ALA A 69 10.07 3.05 15.18
C ALA A 69 9.37 2.56 16.45
N ALA A 70 8.06 2.83 16.61
CA ALA A 70 7.30 2.44 17.78
C ALA A 70 7.24 0.92 18.01
N PHE A 71 7.33 0.12 16.95
CA PHE A 71 7.34 -1.34 17.00
C PHE A 71 8.73 -1.95 16.77
N ASN A 72 9.77 -1.12 16.60
CA ASN A 72 11.14 -1.53 16.25
C ASN A 72 11.18 -2.48 15.03
N LEU A 73 10.46 -2.13 13.98
CA LEU A 73 10.32 -2.96 12.79
C LEU A 73 11.57 -2.89 11.91
N GLN A 74 11.98 -4.04 11.37
CA GLN A 74 12.96 -4.10 10.29
C GLN A 74 12.28 -4.46 8.96
N PRO A 75 12.59 -3.76 7.86
CA PRO A 75 12.01 -4.01 6.52
C PRO A 75 11.89 -5.48 6.10
N ASP A 76 12.96 -6.25 6.27
CA ASP A 76 13.01 -7.63 5.77
C ASP A 76 12.29 -8.62 6.71
N ASP A 77 12.54 -8.50 8.02
CA ASP A 77 12.00 -9.39 9.05
C ASP A 77 10.50 -9.15 9.29
N ASP A 78 10.08 -7.88 9.27
CA ASP A 78 8.72 -7.44 9.61
C ASP A 78 7.90 -7.06 8.35
N PHE A 79 8.28 -7.59 7.19
CA PHE A 79 7.73 -7.23 5.89
C PHE A 79 6.19 -7.19 5.84
N PHE A 80 5.51 -8.20 6.38
CA PHE A 80 4.04 -8.25 6.37
C PHE A 80 3.39 -7.36 7.44
N VAL A 81 4.13 -7.01 8.50
CA VAL A 81 3.67 -6.00 9.48
C VAL A 81 3.74 -4.61 8.85
N ILE A 82 4.80 -4.31 8.10
CA ILE A 82 4.93 -3.07 7.34
C ILE A 82 3.85 -2.98 6.26
N ALA A 83 3.62 -4.06 5.50
CA ALA A 83 2.52 -4.13 4.54
C ALA A 83 1.17 -3.81 5.22
N ARG A 84 0.94 -4.32 6.44
CA ARG A 84 -0.28 -4.02 7.20
C ARG A 84 -0.39 -2.53 7.56
N ILE A 85 0.71 -1.87 7.92
CA ILE A 85 0.75 -0.42 8.18
C ILE A 85 0.31 0.34 6.92
N LEU A 86 0.93 0.03 5.77
CA LEU A 86 0.60 0.67 4.49
C LEU A 86 -0.89 0.50 4.13
N TRP A 87 -1.40 -0.72 4.28
CA TRP A 87 -2.82 -1.01 4.07
C TRP A 87 -3.73 -0.20 4.99
N ASN A 88 -3.44 -0.19 6.29
CA ASN A 88 -4.27 0.50 7.28
C ASN A 88 -4.28 2.02 7.07
N PHE A 89 -3.21 2.58 6.53
CA PHE A 89 -3.13 3.97 6.11
C PHE A 89 -3.71 4.25 4.71
N GLU A 90 -4.30 3.24 4.06
CA GLU A 90 -4.91 3.35 2.71
C GLU A 90 -3.90 3.76 1.64
N LEU A 91 -2.63 3.40 1.86
CA LEU A 91 -1.54 3.59 0.91
C LEU A 91 -1.54 2.40 -0.06
N PHE A 92 -2.64 2.20 -0.80
CA PHE A 92 -2.84 0.98 -1.61
C PHE A 92 -1.85 0.89 -2.78
N PHE A 93 -1.39 2.03 -3.29
CA PHE A 93 -0.31 2.06 -4.26
C PHE A 93 0.99 1.52 -3.66
N GLU A 94 1.44 2.13 -2.57
CA GLU A 94 2.69 1.77 -1.90
C GLU A 94 2.62 0.35 -1.32
N PHE A 95 1.45 -0.10 -0.87
CA PHE A 95 1.22 -1.48 -0.43
C PHE A 95 1.49 -2.48 -1.56
N HIS A 96 1.00 -2.22 -2.77
CA HIS A 96 1.23 -3.18 -3.85
C HIS A 96 2.68 -3.18 -4.30
N GLU A 97 3.33 -2.01 -4.38
CA GLU A 97 4.75 -1.93 -4.73
C GLU A 97 5.61 -2.64 -3.67
N TRP A 98 5.25 -2.47 -2.40
CA TRP A 98 5.89 -3.19 -1.30
C TRP A 98 5.76 -4.71 -1.47
N LEU A 99 4.55 -5.22 -1.75
CA LEU A 99 4.34 -6.66 -1.98
C LEU A 99 5.04 -7.19 -3.23
N GLU A 100 5.20 -6.37 -4.27
CA GLU A 100 5.87 -6.77 -5.51
C GLU A 100 7.33 -7.22 -5.28
N ILE A 101 8.00 -6.65 -4.27
CA ILE A 101 9.36 -7.06 -3.86
C ILE A 101 9.44 -8.58 -3.62
N LYS A 102 8.49 -9.15 -2.87
CA LYS A 102 8.45 -10.61 -2.61
C LYS A 102 7.69 -11.37 -3.70
N TRP A 103 6.72 -10.76 -4.36
CA TRP A 103 5.92 -11.43 -5.39
C TRP A 103 6.73 -11.80 -6.63
N THR A 104 7.67 -10.94 -7.05
CA THR A 104 8.50 -11.16 -8.24
C THR A 104 9.32 -12.45 -8.14
N THR A 105 9.91 -12.72 -6.96
CA THR A 105 10.73 -13.90 -6.67
C THR A 105 9.93 -15.09 -6.14
N ALA A 106 8.70 -14.89 -5.66
CA ALA A 106 7.83 -15.98 -5.22
C ALA A 106 7.43 -16.93 -6.36
N GLN A 107 7.14 -18.17 -6.00
CA GLN A 107 6.69 -19.23 -6.90
C GLN A 107 5.45 -19.96 -6.35
N GLY A 108 4.78 -20.74 -7.22
CA GLY A 108 3.66 -21.60 -6.86
C GLY A 108 2.54 -20.87 -6.10
N LYS A 109 2.04 -21.50 -5.04
CA LYS A 109 0.94 -20.97 -4.24
C LYS A 109 1.27 -19.66 -3.52
N ASN A 110 2.51 -19.47 -3.06
CA ASN A 110 2.94 -18.22 -2.41
C ASN A 110 2.82 -17.02 -3.37
N LYS A 111 3.23 -17.20 -4.64
CA LYS A 111 3.07 -16.16 -5.66
C LYS A 111 1.61 -15.79 -5.87
N LYS A 112 0.72 -16.78 -5.88
CA LYS A 112 -0.73 -16.57 -6.06
C LYS A 112 -1.39 -15.91 -4.85
N ALA A 113 -0.98 -16.27 -3.63
CA ALA A 113 -1.42 -15.63 -2.39
C ALA A 113 -1.03 -14.14 -2.37
N LEU A 114 0.23 -13.82 -2.68
CA LEU A 114 0.69 -12.43 -2.82
C LEU A 114 -0.04 -11.69 -3.94
N GLN A 115 -0.29 -12.35 -5.08
CA GLN A 115 -1.07 -11.79 -6.18
C GLN A 115 -2.50 -11.41 -5.76
N ALA A 116 -3.14 -12.21 -4.92
CA ALA A 116 -4.47 -11.90 -4.39
C ALA A 116 -4.47 -10.57 -3.61
N MET A 117 -3.48 -10.38 -2.74
CA MET A 117 -3.31 -9.16 -1.95
C MET A 117 -2.99 -7.93 -2.82
N VAL A 118 -2.11 -8.08 -3.82
CA VAL A 118 -1.82 -7.03 -4.81
C VAL A 118 -3.10 -6.61 -5.55
N LEU A 119 -3.88 -7.58 -6.03
CA LEU A 119 -5.15 -7.29 -6.72
C LEU A 119 -6.17 -6.64 -5.78
N ALA A 120 -6.21 -7.01 -4.50
CA ALA A 120 -7.06 -6.35 -3.51
C ALA A 120 -6.69 -4.85 -3.40
N ALA A 121 -5.40 -4.53 -3.27
CA ALA A 121 -4.95 -3.14 -3.21
C ALA A 121 -5.28 -2.36 -4.48
N ILE A 122 -5.09 -2.96 -5.66
CA ILE A 122 -5.48 -2.34 -6.94
C ILE A 122 -7.00 -2.08 -6.97
N ALA A 123 -7.83 -2.99 -6.46
CA ALA A 123 -9.28 -2.78 -6.42
C ALA A 123 -9.65 -1.60 -5.51
N TYR A 124 -9.05 -1.49 -4.32
CA TYR A 124 -9.29 -0.38 -3.41
C TYR A 124 -8.74 0.95 -3.92
N GLU A 125 -7.58 0.95 -4.59
CA GLU A 125 -7.06 2.14 -5.27
C GLU A 125 -8.10 2.64 -6.30
N GLN A 126 -8.70 1.76 -7.10
CA GLN A 126 -9.77 2.16 -8.03
C GLN A 126 -10.99 2.74 -7.30
N LEU A 127 -11.41 2.15 -6.17
CA LEU A 127 -12.54 2.64 -5.37
C LEU A 127 -12.28 4.04 -4.79
N THR A 128 -11.04 4.34 -4.36
CA THR A 128 -10.64 5.66 -3.86
C THR A 128 -10.91 6.79 -4.87
N TYR A 129 -10.80 6.48 -6.18
CA TYR A 129 -11.10 7.42 -7.26
C TYR A 129 -12.48 7.22 -7.89
N GLY A 130 -13.39 6.50 -7.21
CA GLY A 130 -14.77 6.31 -7.65
C GLY A 130 -14.94 5.35 -8.84
N ARG A 131 -13.89 4.62 -9.22
CA ARG A 131 -13.86 3.76 -10.43
C ARG A 131 -14.42 2.36 -10.13
N LYS A 132 -15.73 2.30 -9.85
CA LYS A 132 -16.42 1.06 -9.41
C LYS A 132 -16.35 -0.09 -10.42
N ALA A 133 -16.54 0.17 -11.72
CA ALA A 133 -16.52 -0.90 -12.73
C ALA A 133 -15.13 -1.55 -12.89
N PRO A 134 -14.02 -0.78 -13.04
CA PRO A 134 -12.67 -1.34 -12.96
C PRO A 134 -12.38 -2.05 -11.63
N ALA A 135 -12.79 -1.47 -10.49
CA ALA A 135 -12.62 -2.07 -9.18
C ALA A 135 -13.27 -3.46 -9.11
N LYS A 136 -14.53 -3.59 -9.58
CA LYS A 136 -15.26 -4.86 -9.62
C LYS A 136 -14.51 -5.95 -10.36
N LYS A 137 -13.99 -5.64 -11.55
CA LYS A 137 -13.25 -6.61 -12.38
C LYS A 137 -12.01 -7.14 -11.66
N VAL A 138 -11.29 -6.27 -10.96
CA VAL A 138 -10.08 -6.65 -10.21
C VAL A 138 -10.44 -7.39 -8.93
N ALA A 139 -11.46 -6.93 -8.20
CA ALA A 139 -11.96 -7.56 -6.97
C ALA A 139 -12.38 -9.01 -7.20
N LEU A 140 -13.10 -9.31 -8.29
CA LEU A 140 -13.48 -10.69 -8.64
C LEU A 140 -12.27 -11.61 -8.81
N LYS A 141 -11.19 -11.11 -9.42
CA LYS A 141 -9.94 -11.88 -9.57
C LYS A 141 -9.25 -12.10 -8.22
N ALA A 142 -9.21 -11.07 -7.37
CA ALA A 142 -8.64 -11.18 -6.03
C ALA A 142 -9.41 -12.22 -5.19
N ILE A 143 -10.74 -12.15 -5.18
CA ILE A 143 -11.62 -13.10 -4.48
C ILE A 143 -11.37 -14.54 -4.95
N GLY A 144 -11.27 -14.76 -6.26
CA GLY A 144 -10.96 -16.09 -6.82
C GLY A 144 -9.64 -16.66 -6.28
N LEU A 145 -8.59 -15.84 -6.20
CA LEU A 145 -7.30 -16.26 -5.64
C LEU A 145 -7.34 -16.44 -4.12
N PHE A 146 -8.04 -15.57 -3.39
CA PHE A 146 -8.21 -15.74 -1.94
C PHE A 146 -8.93 -17.05 -1.61
N ASN A 147 -10.01 -17.38 -2.32
CA ASN A 147 -10.72 -18.66 -2.10
C ASN A 147 -9.82 -19.88 -2.31
N GLN A 148 -8.86 -19.81 -3.24
CA GLN A 148 -7.95 -20.92 -3.55
C GLN A 148 -6.72 -20.99 -2.63
N HIS A 149 -6.31 -19.88 -2.02
CA HIS A 149 -5.00 -19.75 -1.36
C HIS A 149 -5.05 -19.03 0.00
N ARG A 150 -6.23 -18.90 0.61
CA ARG A 150 -6.45 -18.24 1.90
C ARG A 150 -5.61 -18.82 3.05
N ASP A 151 -5.28 -20.11 2.99
CA ASP A 151 -4.44 -20.81 3.96
C ASP A 151 -2.98 -20.30 3.99
N ILE A 152 -2.54 -19.67 2.90
CA ILE A 152 -1.16 -19.20 2.70
C ILE A 152 -1.05 -17.67 2.86
N ILE A 153 -2.19 -16.97 2.94
CA ILE A 153 -2.20 -15.53 3.20
C ILE A 153 -1.50 -15.27 4.53
N ALA A 154 -0.61 -14.28 4.51
CA ALA A 154 0.18 -13.95 5.68
C ALA A 154 -0.76 -13.62 6.86
N LYS A 155 -0.51 -14.24 8.03
CA LYS A 155 -1.29 -14.08 9.27
C LYS A 155 -1.64 -12.63 9.63
N PRO A 156 -0.83 -11.61 9.26
CA PRO A 156 -1.24 -10.24 9.46
C PRO A 156 -2.56 -9.83 8.77
N PHE A 157 -3.06 -10.62 7.83
CA PHE A 157 -4.24 -10.32 7.05
C PHE A 157 -5.28 -11.41 7.17
N ASP A 158 -6.53 -11.00 7.25
CA ASP A 158 -7.69 -11.89 7.24
C ASP A 158 -8.24 -11.96 5.81
N ALA A 159 -8.07 -13.12 5.18
CA ALA A 159 -8.54 -13.37 3.82
C ALA A 159 -10.07 -13.35 3.71
N ASP A 160 -10.79 -13.82 4.73
CA ASP A 160 -12.26 -13.83 4.72
C ASP A 160 -12.80 -12.40 4.81
N LEU A 161 -12.16 -11.57 5.63
CA LEU A 161 -12.49 -10.16 5.71
C LEU A 161 -12.23 -9.44 4.37
N PHE A 162 -11.14 -9.76 3.67
CA PHE A 162 -10.92 -9.26 2.31
C PHE A 162 -12.02 -9.70 1.36
N ILE A 163 -12.35 -11.00 1.32
CA ILE A 163 -13.37 -11.55 0.42
C ILE A 163 -14.72 -10.86 0.67
N SER A 164 -15.14 -10.78 1.93
CA SER A 164 -16.40 -10.15 2.33
C SER A 164 -16.48 -8.71 1.83
N LYS A 165 -15.48 -7.87 2.16
CA LYS A 165 -15.48 -6.46 1.79
C LYS A 165 -15.37 -6.23 0.27
N LEU A 166 -14.54 -7.01 -0.42
CA LEU A 166 -14.39 -6.93 -1.88
C LEU A 166 -15.65 -7.39 -2.61
N SER A 167 -16.36 -8.40 -2.10
CA SER A 167 -17.60 -8.89 -2.73
C SER A 167 -18.70 -7.83 -2.76
N LEU A 168 -18.74 -6.97 -1.73
CA LEU A 168 -19.68 -5.86 -1.60
C LEU A 168 -19.19 -4.58 -2.30
N LEU A 169 -17.93 -4.57 -2.77
CA LEU A 169 -17.22 -3.36 -3.19
C LEU A 169 -17.34 -2.24 -2.16
N ASP A 170 -17.22 -2.61 -0.88
CA ASP A 170 -17.26 -1.66 0.22
C ASP A 170 -16.16 -0.60 -0.01
N PRO A 171 -16.49 0.70 -0.11
CA PRO A 171 -15.49 1.74 -0.32
C PRO A 171 -14.55 1.89 0.88
N VAL A 172 -14.93 1.37 2.05
CA VAL A 172 -14.10 1.37 3.24
C VAL A 172 -13.29 0.10 3.29
N ALA A 173 -11.97 0.23 3.14
CA ALA A 173 -11.06 -0.89 3.24
C ALA A 173 -11.06 -1.51 4.65
N PRO A 174 -10.97 -2.85 4.76
CA PRO A 174 -10.83 -3.50 6.06
C PRO A 174 -9.60 -2.98 6.79
N LYS A 175 -9.71 -2.77 8.11
CA LYS A 175 -8.58 -2.42 8.96
C LYS A 175 -8.15 -3.64 9.76
N PHE A 176 -6.85 -3.86 9.85
CA PHE A 176 -6.27 -4.99 10.57
C PHE A 176 -5.62 -4.51 11.86
N LYS A 177 -5.81 -5.26 12.95
CA LYS A 177 -5.20 -4.93 14.24
C LYS A 177 -3.67 -4.97 14.13
N MET A 178 -2.98 -3.97 14.68
CA MET A 178 -1.52 -3.99 14.77
C MET A 178 -1.07 -5.09 15.74
N PRO A 179 0.11 -5.71 15.54
CA PRO A 179 0.66 -6.63 16.53
C PRO A 179 0.92 -5.90 17.86
N GLY A 180 0.95 -6.63 18.97
CA GLY A 180 1.40 -6.05 20.25
C GLY A 180 2.84 -5.53 20.13
N LYS A 181 3.20 -4.50 20.91
CA LYS A 181 4.57 -3.97 20.93
C LYS A 181 5.55 -5.10 21.28
N LYS A 182 6.60 -5.29 20.48
CA LYS A 182 7.70 -6.20 20.84
C LYS A 182 8.32 -5.69 22.14
N SER A 183 8.29 -6.49 23.21
CA SER A 183 8.99 -6.16 24.45
C SER A 183 10.49 -6.13 24.16
N ARG A 184 11.20 -5.09 24.63
CA ARG A 184 12.67 -5.07 24.58
C ARG A 184 13.17 -6.19 25.49
N ALA A 185 13.62 -7.30 24.91
CA ALA A 185 14.58 -8.15 25.60
C ALA A 185 15.87 -7.34 25.70
N PHE A 186 16.16 -6.81 26.89
CA PHE A 186 17.47 -6.25 27.19
C PHE A 186 18.51 -7.38 26.98
N LYS A 187 19.44 -7.15 26.06
CA LYS A 187 20.71 -7.88 26.00
C LYS A 187 21.80 -6.93 26.49
#